data_AF-A0A4R6L335-F1
#
_entry.id   AF-A0A4R6L335-F1
#
_cell.length_a   1.000
_cell.length_b   1.000
_cell.length_c   1.000
_cell.angle_alpha   90.00
_cell.angle_beta   90.00
_cell.angle_gamma   90.00
#
_symmetry.space_group_name_H-M   'P 1'
#
loop_
_entity.id
_entity.type
_entity.pdbx_description
1 polymer ?
#
loop_
_entity_poly.entity_id
_entity_poly.type
_entity_poly.pdbx_seq_one_letter_code
_entity_poly.pdbx_strand_id
1 'polypeptide(L)'
;MVNVAVNVLAELGKATWTTPRAVGYETVLEGVRQSIGFYTQFIATEEQSDEPDTDTIELWRAEQLAWAKRAQDLTPLDTSATESIRHDADNLLAAGDDDDDDEEDDEDDEDSDDEDDDAQGG
;
A
#
# COMPACT_ATOMS: atom_id res chain seq x y z
N MET A 1 -24.07 11.38 49.60
CA MET A 1 -22.99 10.62 48.92
C MET A 1 -22.58 11.43 47.71
N VAL A 2 -21.38 11.99 47.69
CA VAL A 2 -20.87 12.74 46.53
C VAL A 2 -20.15 11.73 45.65
N ASN A 3 -20.66 11.50 44.44
CA ASN A 3 -20.03 10.63 43.46
C ASN A 3 -18.89 11.43 42.80
N VAL A 4 -17.66 11.30 43.32
CA VAL A 4 -16.49 11.93 42.71
C VAL A 4 -16.11 11.08 41.50
N ALA A 5 -16.38 11.58 40.31
CA ALA A 5 -15.93 10.96 39.08
C ALA A 5 -14.39 10.96 39.08
N VAL A 6 -13.79 9.79 39.30
CA VAL A 6 -12.35 9.59 39.17
C VAL A 6 -12.02 9.71 37.68
N ASN A 7 -11.26 10.75 37.33
CA ASN A 7 -10.80 10.94 35.96
C ASN A 7 -9.61 9.99 35.69
N VAL A 8 -9.94 8.76 35.30
CA VAL A 8 -8.97 7.72 34.93
C VAL A 8 -8.08 8.09 33.74
N LEU A 9 -8.49 9.06 32.91
CA LEU A 9 -7.69 9.54 31.77
C LEU A 9 -6.49 10.37 32.23
N ALA A 10 -6.54 10.98 33.41
CA ALA A 10 -5.41 11.74 33.95
C ALA A 10 -4.22 10.84 34.35
N GLU A 11 -4.49 9.57 34.69
CA GLU A 11 -3.46 8.59 35.08
C GLU A 11 -2.83 7.86 33.89
N LEU A 12 -3.46 7.90 32.71
CA LEU A 12 -2.99 7.18 31.52
C LEU A 12 -1.82 7.87 30.78
N GLY A 13 -1.43 9.07 31.19
CA GLY A 13 -0.36 9.83 30.54
C GLY A 13 -0.69 10.23 29.09
N LYS A 14 0.19 11.02 28.46
CA LYS A 14 0.06 11.29 27.01
C LYS A 14 0.64 10.10 26.25
N ALA A 15 -0.17 9.45 25.42
CA ALA A 15 0.35 8.53 24.42
C ALA A 15 1.32 9.30 23.52
N THR A 16 2.58 8.88 23.49
CA THR A 16 3.61 9.47 22.63
C THR A 16 4.13 8.40 21.68
N TRP A 17 4.27 8.80 20.43
CA TRP A 17 4.64 7.95 19.31
C TRP A 17 5.94 8.50 18.73
N THR A 18 6.86 7.63 18.33
CA THR A 18 8.02 8.10 17.58
C THR A 18 7.57 8.54 16.19
N THR A 19 8.16 9.59 15.64
CA THR A 19 7.83 10.09 14.30
C THR A 19 7.88 8.99 13.23
N PRO A 20 8.90 8.11 13.18
CA PRO A 20 8.92 7.01 12.21
C PRO A 20 7.72 6.07 12.33
N ARG A 21 7.23 5.83 13.56
CA ARG A 21 6.06 4.97 13.80
C ARG A 21 4.77 5.60 13.32
N ALA A 22 4.61 6.90 13.55
CA ALA A 22 3.46 7.64 13.04
C ALA A 22 3.44 7.63 11.50
N VAL A 23 4.59 7.91 10.87
CA VAL A 23 4.70 7.87 9.40
C VAL A 23 4.42 6.47 8.87
N GLY A 24 5.02 5.42 9.45
CA GLY A 24 4.80 4.04 9.00
C GLY A 24 3.33 3.63 9.06
N TYR A 25 2.62 4.02 10.11
CA TYR A 25 1.18 3.76 10.22
C TYR A 25 0.35 4.50 9.16
N GLU A 26 0.64 5.79 8.91
CA GLU A 26 -0.07 6.55 7.87
C GLU A 26 0.20 5.97 6.48
N THR A 27 1.43 5.51 6.20
CA THR A 27 1.75 4.79 4.96
C THR A 27 0.88 3.54 4.80
N VAL A 28 0.65 2.79 5.87
CA VAL A 28 -0.21 1.59 5.82
C VAL A 28 -1.68 1.95 5.62
N LEU A 29 -2.18 2.99 6.28
CA LEU A 29 -3.55 3.48 6.05
C LEU A 29 -3.75 3.93 4.60
N GLU A 30 -2.73 4.54 4.00
CA GLU A 30 -2.77 4.93 2.60
C GLU A 30 -2.80 3.72 1.67
N GLY A 31 -1.97 2.70 1.93
CA GLY A 31 -2.02 1.43 1.20
C GLY A 31 -3.42 0.79 1.24
N VAL A 32 -4.06 0.76 2.41
CA VAL A 32 -5.45 0.26 2.54
C VAL A 32 -6.43 1.07 1.69
N ARG A 33 -6.30 2.40 1.64
CA ARG A 33 -7.17 3.26 0.80
C ARG A 33 -6.96 2.98 -0.68
N GLN A 34 -5.72 2.78 -1.11
CA GLN A 34 -5.40 2.42 -2.49
C GLN A 34 -5.99 1.05 -2.85
N SER A 35 -5.87 0.04 -1.98
CA SER A 35 -6.51 -1.27 -2.18
C SER A 35 -8.04 -1.17 -2.29
N ILE A 36 -8.68 -0.32 -1.50
CA ILE A 36 -10.13 -0.05 -1.63
C ILE A 36 -10.46 0.61 -2.97
N GLY A 37 -9.62 1.55 -3.42
CA GLY A 37 -9.72 2.21 -4.71
C GLY A 37 -9.59 1.23 -5.87
N PHE A 38 -8.61 0.33 -5.81
CA PHE A 38 -8.39 -0.75 -6.77
C PHE A 38 -9.67 -1.58 -7.01
N TYR A 39 -10.27 -2.11 -5.94
CA TYR A 39 -11.53 -2.85 -6.07
C TYR A 39 -12.70 -1.97 -6.52
N THR A 40 -12.74 -0.69 -6.14
CA THR A 40 -13.78 0.24 -6.62
C THR A 40 -13.74 0.36 -8.15
N GLN A 41 -12.54 0.47 -8.72
CA GLN A 41 -12.34 0.55 -10.16
C GLN A 41 -12.78 -0.75 -10.85
N PHE A 42 -12.34 -1.91 -10.35
CA PHE A 42 -12.69 -3.21 -10.93
C PHE A 42 -14.20 -3.45 -10.92
N ILE A 43 -14.86 -3.17 -9.79
CA ILE A 43 -16.33 -3.25 -9.68
C ILE A 43 -16.99 -2.33 -10.70
N ALA A 44 -16.55 -1.06 -10.78
CA ALA A 44 -17.16 -0.10 -11.70
C ALA A 44 -16.98 -0.51 -13.18
N THR A 45 -15.84 -1.09 -13.53
CA THR A 45 -15.57 -1.60 -14.88
C THR A 45 -16.48 -2.77 -15.22
N GLU A 46 -16.59 -3.77 -14.35
CA GLU A 46 -17.41 -4.96 -14.58
C GLU A 46 -18.92 -4.63 -14.59
N GLU A 47 -19.38 -3.72 -13.72
CA GLU A 47 -20.76 -3.23 -13.74
C GLU A 47 -21.14 -2.53 -15.05
N GLN A 48 -20.16 -2.04 -15.82
CA GLN A 48 -20.34 -1.39 -17.12
C GLN A 48 -20.12 -2.34 -18.30
N SER A 49 -19.76 -3.61 -18.08
CA SER A 49 -19.55 -4.58 -19.14
C SER A 49 -20.87 -4.99 -19.82
N ASP A 50 -20.79 -5.54 -21.03
CA ASP A 50 -21.97 -5.99 -21.77
C ASP A 50 -22.67 -7.18 -21.09
N GLU A 51 -21.91 -7.98 -20.33
CA GLU A 51 -22.40 -9.13 -19.57
C GLU A 51 -21.79 -9.15 -18.16
N PRO A 52 -22.30 -8.34 -17.20
CA PRO A 52 -21.72 -8.20 -15.88
C PRO A 52 -21.72 -9.52 -15.08
N ASP A 53 -20.55 -9.95 -14.62
CA ASP A 53 -20.42 -11.07 -13.70
C ASP A 53 -20.73 -10.64 -12.26
N THR A 54 -21.94 -10.97 -11.82
CA THR A 54 -22.42 -10.62 -10.48
C THR A 54 -21.65 -11.34 -9.37
N ASP A 55 -21.20 -12.58 -9.60
CA ASP A 55 -20.46 -13.34 -8.58
C ASP A 55 -19.07 -12.73 -8.36
N THR A 56 -18.43 -12.30 -9.45
CA THR A 56 -17.15 -11.59 -9.40
C THR A 56 -17.29 -10.21 -8.74
N ILE A 57 -18.34 -9.44 -9.05
CA ILE A 57 -18.61 -8.16 -8.37
C ILE A 57 -18.83 -8.36 -6.86
N GLU A 58 -19.60 -9.38 -6.47
CA GLU A 58 -19.84 -9.68 -5.05
C GLU A 58 -18.54 -10.07 -4.32
N LEU A 59 -17.66 -10.84 -4.98
CA LEU A 59 -16.34 -11.17 -4.46
C LEU A 59 -15.51 -9.91 -4.19
N TRP A 60 -15.39 -9.01 -5.17
CA TRP A 60 -14.61 -7.78 -4.99
C TRP A 60 -15.19 -6.84 -3.93
N ARG A 61 -16.51 -6.78 -3.79
CA ARG A 61 -17.16 -6.03 -2.70
C ARG A 61 -16.81 -6.61 -1.32
N ALA A 62 -16.73 -7.94 -1.21
CA ALA A 62 -16.31 -8.60 0.02
C ALA A 62 -14.85 -8.27 0.36
N GLU A 63 -13.95 -8.30 -0.63
CA GLU A 63 -12.55 -7.93 -0.46
C GLU A 63 -12.39 -6.45 -0.07
N GLN A 64 -13.12 -5.55 -0.71
CA GLN A 64 -13.13 -4.13 -0.35
C GLN A 64 -13.57 -3.92 1.12
N LEU A 65 -14.61 -4.62 1.56
CA LEU A 65 -15.07 -4.57 2.95
C LEU A 65 -14.02 -5.15 3.91
N ALA A 66 -13.32 -6.21 3.52
CA ALA A 66 -12.24 -6.79 4.30
C ALA A 66 -11.10 -5.77 4.51
N TRP A 67 -10.70 -5.05 3.48
CA TRP A 67 -9.71 -3.96 3.58
C TRP A 67 -10.17 -2.83 4.50
N ALA A 68 -11.43 -2.39 4.37
CA ALA A 68 -11.99 -1.37 5.25
C ALA A 68 -11.98 -1.83 6.73
N LYS A 69 -12.29 -3.10 6.98
CA LYS A 69 -12.22 -3.68 8.33
C LYS A 69 -10.79 -3.73 8.87
N ARG A 70 -9.81 -4.12 8.04
CA ARG A 70 -8.39 -4.12 8.45
C ARG A 70 -7.94 -2.73 8.92
N ALA A 71 -8.34 -1.66 8.24
CA ALA A 71 -8.04 -0.29 8.70
C ALA A 71 -8.73 0.08 10.02
N GLN A 72 -9.96 -0.41 10.27
CA GLN A 72 -10.67 -0.15 11.53
C GLN A 72 -10.02 -0.87 12.72
N ASP A 73 -9.52 -2.08 12.49
CA ASP A 73 -8.88 -2.91 13.51
C ASP A 73 -7.40 -2.53 13.74
N LEU A 74 -6.80 -1.76 12.81
CA LEU A 74 -5.40 -1.35 12.88
C LEU A 74 -5.17 -0.33 14.00
N THR A 75 -4.20 -0.64 14.85
CA THR A 75 -3.65 0.30 15.82
C THR A 75 -2.18 0.53 15.49
N PRO A 76 -1.67 1.77 15.59
CA PRO A 76 -0.27 1.97 15.31
C PRO A 76 0.65 1.26 16.32
N LEU A 77 0.10 0.76 17.46
CA LEU A 77 0.84 -0.02 18.45
C LEU A 77 1.15 -1.44 17.98
N ASP A 78 0.40 -1.96 17.01
CA ASP A 78 0.57 -3.29 16.47
C ASP A 78 1.45 -3.23 15.21
N THR A 79 2.76 -3.35 15.43
CA THR A 79 3.75 -3.30 14.35
C THR A 79 3.63 -4.50 13.42
N SER A 80 3.27 -5.67 13.96
CA SER A 80 3.10 -6.89 13.14
C SER A 80 1.91 -6.76 12.21
N ALA A 81 0.78 -6.23 12.69
CA ALA A 81 -0.38 -5.97 11.84
C ALA A 81 -0.06 -4.90 10.79
N THR A 82 0.67 -3.84 11.18
CA THR A 82 1.09 -2.78 10.25
C THR A 82 1.96 -3.35 9.12
N GLU A 83 2.97 -4.15 9.44
CA GLU A 83 3.86 -4.79 8.45
C GLU A 83 3.10 -5.77 7.54
N SER A 84 2.22 -6.59 8.10
CA SER A 84 1.42 -7.56 7.32
C SER A 84 0.47 -6.87 6.35
N ILE A 85 -0.27 -5.85 6.80
CA ILE A 85 -1.21 -5.10 5.95
C ILE A 85 -0.47 -4.37 4.84
N ARG A 86 0.72 -3.82 5.14
CA ARG A 86 1.57 -3.19 4.13
C ARG A 86 1.94 -4.18 3.03
N HIS A 87 2.49 -5.33 3.42
CA HIS A 87 2.90 -6.37 2.48
C HIS A 87 1.73 -6.85 1.60
N ASP A 88 0.55 -7.06 2.20
CA ASP A 88 -0.63 -7.49 1.45
C ASP A 88 -1.12 -6.40 0.47
N ALA A 89 -0.99 -5.12 0.84
CA ALA A 89 -1.40 -4.01 -0.01
C ALA A 89 -0.42 -3.86 -1.17
N ASP A 90 0.89 -3.92 -0.90
CA ASP A 90 1.94 -3.87 -1.91
C ASP A 90 1.77 -5.02 -2.93
N ASN A 91 1.49 -6.25 -2.47
CA ASN A 91 1.25 -7.39 -3.36
C ASN A 91 -0.01 -7.24 -4.22
N LEU A 92 -1.10 -6.72 -3.65
CA LEU A 92 -2.35 -6.52 -4.39
C LEU A 92 -2.16 -5.46 -5.49
N LEU A 93 -1.48 -4.36 -5.16
CA LEU A 93 -1.28 -3.26 -6.08
C LEU A 93 -0.26 -3.60 -7.18
N ALA A 94 0.78 -4.38 -6.85
CA ALA A 94 1.71 -4.90 -7.85
C ALA A 94 1.01 -5.83 -8.86
N ALA A 95 0.10 -6.69 -8.40
CA ALA A 95 -0.66 -7.58 -9.29
C ALA A 95 -1.62 -6.85 -10.25
N GLY A 96 -1.86 -5.55 -10.03
CA GLY A 96 -2.62 -4.70 -10.94
C GLY A 96 -1.77 -3.89 -11.92
N ASP A 97 -0.45 -3.89 -11.76
CA ASP A 97 0.54 -3.16 -12.58
C ASP A 97 1.09 -4.06 -13.72
N ASP A 98 0.95 -5.39 -13.60
CA ASP A 98 1.39 -6.38 -14.61
C ASP A 98 0.57 -6.34 -15.93
N ASP A 99 -0.46 -5.48 -16.04
CA ASP A 99 -1.18 -5.21 -17.30
C ASP A 99 -0.55 -4.05 -18.11
N ASP A 100 0.53 -3.41 -17.60
CA ASP A 100 1.31 -2.35 -18.27
C ASP A 100 2.74 -2.83 -18.67
N ASP A 101 2.98 -4.14 -18.80
CA ASP A 101 4.21 -4.70 -19.39
C ASP A 101 4.07 -4.83 -20.93
N ASP A 102 4.11 -3.70 -21.62
CA ASP A 102 4.49 -3.60 -23.04
C ASP A 102 5.49 -2.45 -23.17
N GLU A 103 6.77 -2.72 -22.83
CA GLU A 103 7.98 -2.25 -23.54
C GLU A 103 9.22 -2.78 -22.81
N GLU A 104 9.48 -4.09 -22.93
CA GLU A 104 10.84 -4.62 -22.77
C GLU A 104 11.64 -4.40 -24.06
N ASP A 105 12.84 -3.83 -23.86
CA ASP A 105 14.09 -4.19 -24.53
C ASP A 105 14.44 -3.53 -25.88
N ASP A 106 15.09 -2.36 -25.80
CA ASP A 106 16.17 -2.00 -26.73
C ASP A 106 17.45 -1.75 -25.90
N GLU A 107 18.01 -2.81 -25.31
CA GLU A 107 19.45 -2.91 -25.10
C GLU A 107 20.14 -2.95 -26.48
N ASP A 108 20.26 -1.79 -27.13
CA ASP A 108 21.12 -1.65 -28.31
C ASP A 108 22.57 -1.50 -27.83
N ASP A 109 23.22 -2.65 -27.90
CA ASP A 109 24.64 -2.93 -27.79
C ASP A 109 25.55 -1.98 -28.61
N GLU A 110 26.80 -1.89 -28.14
CA GLU A 110 28.03 -1.57 -28.88
C GLU A 110 28.27 -0.12 -29.36
N ASP A 111 29.12 0.59 -28.60
CA ASP A 111 30.34 1.14 -29.21
C ASP A 111 31.48 1.18 -28.18
N SER A 112 32.23 0.07 -28.10
CA SER A 112 33.62 0.10 -27.65
C SER A 112 34.48 0.37 -28.88
N ASP A 113 34.89 1.61 -29.05
CA ASP A 113 36.07 2.06 -29.81
C ASP A 113 36.35 3.48 -29.25
N ASP A 114 37.50 3.80 -28.66
CA ASP A 114 38.79 3.84 -29.32
C ASP A 114 39.92 3.78 -28.27
N GLU A 115 40.95 3.01 -28.61
CA GLU A 115 42.29 3.05 -28.01
C GLU A 115 43.04 4.33 -28.42
N ASP A 116 44.22 4.57 -27.82
CA ASP A 116 45.21 5.63 -28.11
C ASP A 116 44.85 7.06 -27.64
N ASP A 117 45.71 7.92 -27.07
CA ASP A 117 47.15 8.04 -26.81
C ASP A 117 47.21 9.17 -25.73
N ASP A 118 48.02 9.17 -24.68
CA ASP A 118 49.39 9.64 -24.77
C ASP A 118 50.09 9.40 -23.44
N ALA A 119 51.15 8.60 -23.52
CA ALA A 119 52.12 8.40 -22.47
C ALA A 119 53.03 9.64 -22.28
N GLN A 120 53.35 9.85 -21.01
CA GLN A 120 54.44 10.65 -20.43
C GLN A 120 55.60 11.03 -21.36
N GLY A 121 55.96 12.31 -21.35
CA GLY A 121 57.26 12.80 -21.84
C GLY A 121 57.88 13.85 -20.91
N GLY A 122 59.02 13.49 -20.30
CA GLY A 122 60.18 14.37 -20.02
C GLY A 122 60.11 15.38 -18.88
#